data_AF-A0A924AZ54-F1
#
_entry.id   AF-A0A924AZ54-F1
#
_cell.length_a   1.000
_cell.length_b   1.000
_cell.length_c   1.000
_cell.angle_alpha   90.00
_cell.angle_beta   90.00
_cell.angle_gamma   90.00
#
_symmetry.space_group_name_H-M   'P 1'
#
loop_
_entity.id
_entity.type
_entity.pdbx_description
1 polymer ?
#
loop_
_entity_poly.entity_id
_entity_poly.type
_entity_poly.pdbx_seq_one_letter_code
_entity_poly.pdbx_strand_id
1 'polypeptide(L)'
;KVKQQFGAQKPFSVNSIIVKPGDAACMADQDAGGAKSHYGYKYAELSQITQGYMGSICDADYSQSLYYFKDKIKQSLSSIPLECAPVGGINVLITPAMGGVASQVVNNTLVFTPAIPAGRTVTIDYDCPMH
;
A
#
# COMPACT_ATOMS: atom_id res chain seq x y z
N LYS A 1 13.35 -9.29 -7.53
CA LYS A 1 12.53 -10.53 -7.53
C LYS A 1 11.05 -10.26 -7.81
N VAL A 2 10.35 -9.30 -7.19
CA VAL A 2 8.93 -9.01 -7.52
C VAL A 2 8.78 -8.29 -8.87
N LYS A 3 9.54 -7.21 -9.14
CA LYS A 3 9.56 -6.50 -10.45
C LYS A 3 9.89 -7.42 -11.65
N GLN A 4 10.68 -8.47 -11.42
CA GLN A 4 11.06 -9.45 -12.45
C GLN A 4 9.93 -10.42 -12.80
N GLN A 5 9.01 -10.69 -11.87
CA GLN A 5 8.00 -11.73 -12.00
C GLN A 5 6.62 -11.14 -12.35
N PHE A 6 6.33 -9.91 -11.91
CA PHE A 6 5.07 -9.22 -12.16
C PHE A 6 5.19 -8.05 -13.17
N GLY A 7 6.40 -7.79 -13.67
CA GLY A 7 6.72 -6.61 -14.49
C GLY A 7 6.78 -5.32 -13.66
N ALA A 8 7.29 -4.24 -14.26
CA ALA A 8 7.29 -2.91 -13.64
C ALA A 8 5.89 -2.26 -13.59
N GLN A 9 4.91 -2.85 -14.28
CA GLN A 9 3.63 -2.20 -14.59
C GLN A 9 2.48 -2.58 -13.64
N LYS A 10 2.70 -3.47 -12.67
CA LYS A 10 1.66 -3.85 -11.71
C LYS A 10 1.94 -3.19 -10.36
N PRO A 11 1.23 -2.11 -9.98
CA PRO A 11 1.31 -1.57 -8.63
C PRO A 11 0.78 -2.64 -7.67
N PHE A 12 1.58 -2.98 -6.66
CA PHE A 12 1.19 -3.90 -5.60
C PHE A 12 1.58 -3.31 -4.25
N SER A 13 0.70 -3.48 -3.26
CA SER A 13 0.94 -3.11 -1.86
C SER A 13 1.09 -4.39 -1.05
N VAL A 14 2.09 -4.46 -0.18
CA VAL A 14 2.27 -5.59 0.75
C VAL A 14 2.01 -5.11 2.15
N ASN A 15 1.06 -5.76 2.81
CA ASN A 15 0.82 -5.56 4.24
C ASN A 15 1.41 -6.73 5.02
N SER A 16 1.92 -6.48 6.23
CA SER A 16 2.53 -7.51 7.07
C SER A 16 2.05 -7.45 8.52
N ILE A 17 1.97 -8.61 9.16
CA ILE A 17 1.85 -8.76 10.61
C ILE A 17 3.10 -9.52 11.06
N ILE A 18 3.94 -8.89 11.88
CA ILE A 18 5.26 -9.41 12.25
C ILE A 18 5.61 -9.05 13.69
N VAL A 19 6.62 -9.71 14.26
CA VAL A 19 7.39 -9.11 15.35
C VAL A 19 8.16 -7.93 14.76
N LYS A 20 7.77 -6.71 15.16
CA LYS A 20 8.35 -5.48 14.58
C LYS A 20 9.83 -5.39 14.92
N PRO A 21 10.70 -4.97 13.98
CA PRO A 21 12.10 -4.69 14.26
C PRO A 21 12.28 -3.83 15.51
N GLY A 22 12.98 -4.36 16.52
CA GLY A 22 13.26 -3.66 17.79
C GLY A 22 12.22 -3.84 18.89
N ASP A 23 11.11 -4.53 18.64
CA ASP A 23 10.10 -4.86 19.67
C ASP A 23 10.52 -6.11 20.47
N ALA A 24 11.45 -5.91 21.39
CA ALA A 24 12.02 -6.98 22.21
C ALA A 24 10.99 -7.59 23.19
N ALA A 25 9.99 -6.80 23.61
CA ALA A 25 8.90 -7.30 24.46
C ALA A 25 8.04 -8.30 23.69
N CYS A 26 7.61 -7.94 22.47
CA CYS A 26 6.86 -8.83 21.61
C CYS A 26 7.65 -10.11 21.25
N MET A 27 8.95 -9.96 21.00
CA MET A 27 9.83 -11.11 20.74
C MET A 27 9.89 -12.06 21.95
N ALA A 28 10.01 -11.53 23.16
CA ALA A 28 10.03 -12.35 24.38
C ALA A 28 8.70 -13.08 24.61
N ASP A 29 7.57 -12.41 24.37
CA ASP A 29 6.24 -13.00 24.52
C ASP A 29 6.00 -14.13 23.50
N GLN A 30 6.44 -13.93 22.25
CA GLN A 30 6.36 -14.97 21.21
C GLN A 30 7.29 -16.16 21.51
N ASP A 31 8.51 -15.90 22.00
CA ASP A 31 9.44 -16.95 22.45
C ASP A 31 8.87 -17.77 23.62
N ALA A 32 8.15 -17.12 24.54
CA ALA A 32 7.49 -17.77 25.67
C ALA A 32 6.34 -18.70 25.24
N GLY A 33 5.78 -18.49 24.05
CA GLY A 33 4.76 -19.34 23.43
C GLY A 33 5.27 -20.71 22.95
N GLY A 34 6.58 -20.98 23.05
CA GLY A 34 7.17 -22.30 22.79
C GLY A 34 7.87 -22.44 21.43
N ALA A 35 7.86 -21.40 20.59
CA ALA A 35 8.61 -21.36 19.34
C ALA A 35 9.54 -20.15 19.31
N LYS A 36 10.76 -20.31 18.78
CA LYS A 36 11.67 -19.18 18.60
C LYS A 36 11.11 -18.19 17.59
N SER A 37 10.90 -16.98 18.05
CA SER A 37 10.41 -15.85 17.28
C SER A 37 11.56 -15.07 16.67
N HIS A 38 11.28 -14.41 15.55
CA HIS A 38 12.24 -13.61 14.82
C HIS A 38 11.59 -12.32 14.34
N TYR A 39 12.36 -11.24 14.36
CA TYR A 39 11.95 -9.97 13.77
C TYR A 39 11.67 -10.11 12.27
N GLY A 40 10.54 -9.56 11.82
CA GLY A 40 10.13 -9.59 10.43
C GLY A 40 10.82 -8.55 9.53
N TYR A 41 12.13 -8.32 9.66
CA TYR A 41 12.86 -7.24 8.96
C TYR A 41 12.54 -7.13 7.47
N LYS A 42 12.49 -8.27 6.76
CA LYS A 42 12.23 -8.28 5.31
C LYS A 42 10.80 -7.97 4.93
N TYR A 43 9.84 -8.33 5.78
CA TYR A 43 8.45 -7.97 5.58
C TYR A 43 8.19 -6.51 5.96
N ALA A 44 8.89 -5.99 6.98
CA ALA A 44 8.88 -4.57 7.32
C ALA A 44 9.40 -3.72 6.14
N GLU A 45 10.58 -4.07 5.61
CA GLU A 45 11.18 -3.42 4.45
C GLU A 45 10.24 -3.47 3.24
N LEU A 46 9.67 -4.64 2.93
CA LEU A 46 8.76 -4.82 1.80
C LEU A 46 7.46 -4.02 1.96
N SER A 47 6.90 -3.97 3.18
CA SER A 47 5.70 -3.18 3.46
C SER A 47 5.98 -1.69 3.31
N GLN A 48 7.13 -1.21 3.80
CA GLN A 48 7.54 0.19 3.67
C GLN A 48 7.73 0.62 2.21
N ILE A 49 8.50 -0.15 1.41
CA ILE A 49 8.76 0.23 0.01
C ILE A 49 7.50 0.15 -0.87
N THR A 50 6.49 -0.61 -0.45
CA THR A 50 5.20 -0.71 -1.15
C THR A 50 4.11 0.16 -0.53
N GLN A 51 4.46 1.00 0.46
CA GLN A 51 3.56 1.86 1.22
C GLN A 51 2.38 1.10 1.88
N GLY A 52 2.59 -0.18 2.18
CA GLY A 52 1.65 -1.01 2.93
C GLY A 52 1.77 -0.86 4.44
N TYR A 53 0.85 -1.47 5.16
CA TYR A 53 0.76 -1.42 6.62
C TYR A 53 1.58 -2.52 7.29
N MET A 54 2.14 -2.20 8.45
CA MET A 54 2.90 -3.12 9.30
C MET A 54 2.23 -3.22 10.69
N GLY A 55 1.51 -4.31 10.92
CA GLY A 55 0.91 -4.67 12.21
C GLY A 55 1.87 -5.46 13.10
N SER A 56 1.61 -5.48 14.41
CA SER A 56 2.37 -6.33 15.35
C SER A 56 1.68 -7.67 15.55
N ILE A 57 2.44 -8.76 15.66
CA ILE A 57 1.92 -10.07 16.08
C ILE A 57 1.65 -10.14 17.59
N CYS A 58 2.00 -9.11 18.35
CA CYS A 58 1.70 -9.05 19.77
C CYS A 58 0.54 -8.10 20.09
N ASP A 59 -0.13 -7.57 19.06
CA ASP A 59 -1.35 -6.82 19.26
C ASP A 59 -2.43 -7.76 19.80
N ALA A 60 -3.05 -7.40 20.93
CA ALA A 60 -4.14 -8.18 21.54
C ALA A 60 -5.41 -8.19 20.67
N ASP A 61 -5.54 -7.21 19.78
CA ASP A 61 -6.64 -7.10 18.83
C ASP A 61 -6.13 -6.80 17.42
N TYR A 62 -6.16 -7.83 16.58
CA TYR A 62 -5.83 -7.72 15.16
C TYR A 62 -6.90 -7.01 14.35
N SER A 63 -8.09 -6.77 14.90
CA SER A 63 -9.21 -6.16 14.17
C SER A 63 -8.79 -4.82 13.59
N GLN A 64 -8.03 -4.00 14.32
CA GLN A 64 -7.53 -2.73 13.80
C GLN A 64 -6.61 -2.91 12.59
N SER A 65 -5.65 -3.84 12.67
CA SER A 65 -4.75 -4.18 11.57
C SER A 65 -5.52 -4.73 10.36
N LEU A 66 -6.51 -5.60 10.59
CA LEU A 66 -7.35 -6.21 9.55
C LEU A 66 -8.33 -5.20 8.93
N TYR A 67 -8.90 -4.29 9.73
CA TYR A 67 -9.69 -3.16 9.23
C TYR A 67 -8.84 -2.24 8.37
N TYR A 68 -7.61 -1.96 8.80
CA TYR A 68 -6.69 -1.16 8.00
C TYR A 68 -6.31 -1.86 6.69
N PHE A 69 -6.13 -3.18 6.68
CA PHE A 69 -5.94 -3.93 5.42
C PHE A 69 -7.15 -3.83 4.50
N LYS A 70 -8.35 -4.05 5.05
CA LYS A 70 -9.61 -3.93 4.31
C LYS A 70 -9.79 -2.53 3.73
N ASP A 71 -9.54 -1.50 4.54
CA ASP A 71 -9.74 -0.12 4.16
C ASP A 71 -8.64 0.36 3.21
N LYS A 72 -7.41 -0.15 3.29
CA LYS A 72 -6.37 0.07 2.27
C LYS A 72 -6.70 -0.60 0.94
N ILE A 73 -7.27 -1.81 0.95
CA ILE A 73 -7.78 -2.45 -0.27
C ILE A 73 -8.94 -1.65 -0.87
N LYS A 74 -9.80 -1.05 -0.04
CA LYS A 74 -10.85 -0.15 -0.51
C LYS A 74 -10.32 1.20 -0.97
N GLN A 75 -9.34 1.77 -0.27
CA GLN A 75 -8.75 3.07 -0.56
C GLN A 75 -7.82 3.04 -1.77
N SER A 76 -7.21 1.89 -2.10
CA SER A 76 -6.51 1.75 -3.40
C SER A 76 -7.43 1.97 -4.59
N LEU A 77 -8.76 1.92 -4.40
CA LEU A 77 -9.76 2.30 -5.40
C LEU A 77 -10.06 3.82 -5.40
N SER A 78 -9.76 4.54 -4.31
CA SER A 78 -9.96 5.99 -4.19
C SER A 78 -8.70 6.80 -4.43
N SER A 79 -7.52 6.19 -4.35
CA SER A 79 -6.26 6.91 -4.51
C SER A 79 -5.15 5.98 -5.01
N ILE A 80 -4.31 6.50 -5.91
CA ILE A 80 -3.16 5.79 -6.47
C ILE A 80 -1.89 6.57 -6.13
N PRO A 81 -0.94 5.99 -5.37
CA PRO A 81 0.35 6.62 -5.15
C PRO A 81 1.12 6.69 -6.47
N LEU A 82 1.68 7.86 -6.76
CA LEU A 82 2.54 8.12 -7.90
C LEU A 82 4.00 7.85 -7.52
N GLU A 83 4.82 7.50 -8.50
CA GLU A 83 6.25 7.22 -8.28
C GLU A 83 7.04 8.50 -7.98
N CYS A 84 6.52 9.67 -8.39
CA CYS A 84 7.14 10.97 -8.26
C CYS A 84 6.08 12.08 -8.14
N ALA A 85 6.53 13.32 -7.89
CA ALA A 85 5.68 14.50 -8.02
C ALA A 85 5.52 14.82 -9.52
N PRO A 86 4.32 14.71 -10.11
CA PRO A 86 4.12 14.86 -11.54
C PRO A 86 4.44 16.29 -12.01
N VAL A 87 5.08 16.40 -13.18
CA VAL A 87 5.37 17.67 -13.84
C VAL A 87 4.34 17.88 -14.94
N GLY A 88 3.57 18.97 -14.86
CA GLY A 88 2.54 19.27 -15.85
C GLY A 88 1.20 18.59 -15.57
N GLY A 89 0.50 18.24 -16.64
CA GLY A 89 -0.84 17.63 -16.57
C GLY A 89 -0.79 16.11 -16.35
N ILE A 90 -1.83 15.57 -15.72
CA ILE A 90 -2.00 14.12 -15.53
C ILE A 90 -3.19 13.70 -16.37
N ASN A 91 -3.01 12.68 -17.21
CA ASN A 91 -4.10 12.08 -17.95
C ASN A 91 -4.63 10.88 -17.17
N VAL A 92 -5.94 10.91 -16.86
CA VAL A 92 -6.63 9.83 -16.17
C VAL A 92 -7.69 9.27 -17.10
N LEU A 93 -7.58 7.99 -17.43
CA LEU A 93 -8.58 7.24 -18.18
C LEU A 93 -9.18 6.14 -17.30
N ILE A 94 -10.50 6.16 -17.13
CA ILE A 94 -11.24 5.15 -16.37
C ILE A 94 -12.06 4.30 -17.35
N THR A 95 -11.90 2.98 -17.30
CA THR A 95 -12.61 2.03 -18.17
C THR A 95 -13.32 0.97 -17.33
N PRO A 96 -14.65 0.77 -17.44
CA PRO A 96 -15.61 1.56 -18.24
C PRO A 96 -15.69 3.04 -17.83
N ALA A 97 -15.95 3.91 -18.81
CA ALA A 97 -16.01 5.36 -18.64
C ALA A 97 -16.99 5.77 -17.54
N MET A 98 -16.59 6.79 -16.78
CA MET A 98 -17.33 7.32 -15.66
C MET A 98 -17.28 8.85 -15.73
N GLY A 99 -18.45 9.48 -15.77
CA GLY A 99 -18.54 10.95 -15.69
C GLY A 99 -18.39 11.45 -14.26
N GLY A 100 -17.78 12.62 -14.09
CA GLY A 100 -17.80 13.35 -12.81
C GLY A 100 -16.80 12.90 -11.75
N VAL A 101 -15.72 12.19 -12.12
CA VAL A 101 -14.58 11.96 -11.20
C VAL A 101 -13.58 13.08 -11.34
N ALA A 102 -13.44 13.87 -10.27
CA ALA A 102 -12.32 14.79 -10.12
C ALA A 102 -11.10 14.02 -9.59
N SER A 103 -9.91 14.38 -10.07
CA SER A 103 -8.63 13.83 -9.60
C SER A 103 -7.71 14.96 -9.14
N GLN A 104 -7.10 14.81 -7.97
CA GLN A 104 -6.16 15.78 -7.41
C GLN A 104 -4.89 15.08 -6.90
N VAL A 105 -3.74 15.73 -7.04
CA VAL A 105 -2.50 15.23 -6.44
C VAL A 105 -2.34 15.82 -5.04
N VAL A 106 -2.23 14.95 -4.05
CA VAL A 106 -1.92 15.32 -2.66
C VAL A 106 -0.76 14.46 -2.21
N ASN A 107 0.39 15.07 -1.88
CA ASN A 107 1.59 14.37 -1.41
C ASN A 107 1.99 13.18 -2.31
N ASN A 108 2.19 13.43 -3.62
CA ASN A 108 2.49 12.41 -4.64
C ASN A 108 1.45 11.28 -4.74
N THR A 109 0.23 11.50 -4.28
CA THR A 109 -0.86 10.55 -4.39
C THR A 109 -1.98 11.16 -5.21
N LEU A 110 -2.39 10.49 -6.27
CA LEU A 110 -3.55 10.88 -7.06
C LEU A 110 -4.82 10.41 -6.34
N VAL A 111 -5.65 11.34 -5.90
CA VAL A 111 -6.88 11.08 -5.15
C VAL A 111 -8.09 11.35 -6.05
N PHE A 112 -9.02 10.39 -6.12
CA PHE A 112 -10.25 10.46 -6.90
C PHE A 112 -11.44 10.84 -6.02
N THR A 113 -12.23 11.81 -6.47
CA THR A 113 -13.49 12.23 -5.82
C THR A 113 -14.62 12.28 -6.85
N PRO A 114 -15.65 11.41 -6.74
CA PRO A 114 -15.81 10.33 -5.76
C PRO A 114 -14.83 9.17 -5.98
N ALA A 115 -14.74 8.25 -5.01
CA ALA A 115 -13.93 7.04 -5.14
C ALA A 115 -14.38 6.18 -6.33
N ILE A 116 -13.43 5.56 -7.03
CA ILE A 116 -13.73 4.76 -8.23
C ILE A 116 -14.32 3.41 -7.77
N PRO A 117 -15.51 3.01 -8.24
CA PRO A 117 -16.11 1.74 -7.83
C PRO A 117 -15.34 0.56 -8.43
N ALA A 118 -15.35 -0.57 -7.72
CA ALA A 118 -14.75 -1.82 -8.18
C ALA A 118 -15.26 -2.24 -9.57
N GLY A 119 -14.45 -3.01 -10.31
CA GLY A 119 -14.74 -3.45 -11.67
C GLY A 119 -14.36 -2.44 -12.76
N ARG A 120 -13.52 -1.44 -12.42
CA ARG A 120 -12.96 -0.46 -13.35
C ARG A 120 -11.44 -0.53 -13.37
N THR A 121 -10.87 -0.27 -14.53
CA THR A 121 -9.44 -0.06 -14.76
C THR A 121 -9.17 1.43 -14.83
N VAL A 122 -8.13 1.87 -14.11
CA VAL A 122 -7.68 3.27 -14.12
C VAL A 122 -6.29 3.29 -14.74
N THR A 123 -6.17 3.96 -15.88
CA THR A 123 -4.89 4.22 -16.55
C THR A 123 -4.50 5.66 -16.25
N ILE A 124 -3.28 5.86 -15.77
CA ILE A 124 -2.74 7.17 -15.42
C ILE A 124 -1.45 7.37 -16.21
N ASP A 125 -1.39 8.45 -16.98
CA ASP A 125 -0.18 8.89 -17.68
C ASP A 125 0.25 10.25 -17.12
N TYR A 126 1.52 10.34 -16.70
CA TYR A 126 2.12 11.54 -16.11
C TYR A 126 3.63 11.53 -16.30
N ASP A 127 4.23 12.72 -16.35
CA ASP A 127 5.68 12.88 -16.46
C ASP A 127 6.32 13.10 -15.09
N CYS A 128 7.46 12.44 -14.86
CA CYS A 128 8.29 12.69 -13.68
C CYS A 128 9.35 13.76 -13.95
N PRO A 129 9.78 14.52 -12.92
CA PRO A 129 10.90 15.43 -13.06
C PRO A 129 12.13 14.59 -13.42
N MET A 130 12.83 14.96 -14.50
CA MET A 130 14.12 14.36 -14.77
C MET A 130 15.09 14.80 -13.66
N HIS A 131 15.69 13.84 -12.96
CA HIS A 131 16.84 14.09 -12.08
C HIS A 131 18.10 14.32 -12.90
#